data_AF-A0A9D1EQZ7-F1
#
_entry.id   AF-A0A9D1EQZ7-F1
#
_cell.length_a   1.000
_cell.length_b   1.000
_cell.length_c   1.000
_cell.angle_alpha   90.00
_cell.angle_beta   90.00
_cell.angle_gamma   90.00
#
_symmetry.space_group_name_H-M   'P 1'
#
loop_
_entity.id
_entity.type
_entity.pdbx_description
1 polymer ?
#
loop_
_entity_poly.entity_id
_entity_poly.type
_entity_poly.pdbx_seq_one_letter_code
_entity_poly.pdbx_strand_id
1 'polypeptide(L)'
;MKKHKKGNTFLVFAGIFFCVCLVGLAAFLTVFLSPESFEQEAPVPGTASYGESASLEEATAGADFGSPLTDVAHQILFVGDSRTAGMRGAVQNRGGDSCSYIAKDGEGYYWLRDTAMGELTSFLDGSPDAVVVLNLGVNDLAEISAYISLYQDLFSRYPQASFSVMSVNPVDEGCSVSNAEIEAFNQQMASAFPDNYLDCYQYLMTNGYETVDTLHYTEDTYIAIHNFAAETLFR
;
A
#
# COMPACT_ATOMS: atom_id res chain seq x y z
N MET A 1 -34.77 -79.46 20.90
CA MET A 1 -34.11 -78.53 19.96
C MET A 1 -33.64 -77.31 20.74
N LYS A 2 -32.33 -77.05 20.78
CA LYS A 2 -31.72 -75.88 21.43
C LYS A 2 -31.99 -74.61 20.60
N LYS A 3 -32.39 -73.51 21.23
CA LYS A 3 -32.20 -72.15 20.68
C LYS A 3 -31.44 -71.33 21.72
N HIS A 4 -30.17 -71.05 21.41
CA HIS A 4 -29.34 -70.10 22.15
C HIS A 4 -29.80 -68.69 21.77
N LYS A 5 -30.28 -67.90 22.73
CA LYS A 5 -30.54 -66.48 22.54
C LYS A 5 -29.20 -65.74 22.66
N LYS A 6 -28.57 -65.41 21.52
CA LYS A 6 -27.46 -64.45 21.47
C LYS A 6 -28.08 -63.05 21.43
N GLY A 7 -27.82 -62.23 22.44
CA GLY A 7 -28.22 -60.83 22.44
C GLY A 7 -28.12 -60.22 23.82
N ASN A 8 -27.02 -59.49 24.08
CA ASN A 8 -27.01 -58.26 24.87
C ASN A 8 -25.64 -57.61 25.02
N THR A 9 -24.54 -58.28 24.64
CA THR A 9 -23.21 -57.68 24.81
C THR A 9 -22.90 -56.59 23.77
N PHE A 10 -23.42 -56.70 22.54
CA PHE A 10 -23.16 -55.72 21.47
C PHE A 10 -23.84 -54.34 21.71
N LEU A 11 -25.03 -54.33 22.30
CA LEU A 11 -25.76 -53.09 22.62
C LEU A 11 -25.09 -52.26 23.73
N VAL A 12 -24.42 -52.92 24.69
CA VAL A 12 -23.74 -52.24 25.80
C VAL A 12 -22.48 -51.51 25.31
N PHE A 13 -21.70 -52.12 24.40
CA PHE A 13 -20.51 -51.47 23.83
C PHE A 13 -20.82 -50.35 22.85
N ALA A 14 -21.89 -50.48 22.04
CA ALA A 14 -22.34 -49.41 21.15
C ALA A 14 -22.86 -48.18 21.92
N GLY A 15 -23.57 -48.39 23.05
CA GLY A 15 -24.06 -47.30 23.90
C GLY A 15 -22.94 -46.52 24.61
N ILE A 16 -21.89 -47.20 25.07
CA ILE A 16 -20.74 -46.54 25.72
C ILE A 16 -19.94 -45.70 24.72
N PHE A 17 -19.72 -46.21 23.50
CA PHE A 17 -19.01 -45.46 22.46
C PHE A 17 -19.78 -44.21 22.01
N PHE A 18 -21.11 -44.31 21.89
CA PHE A 18 -21.95 -43.16 21.51
C PHE A 18 -21.96 -42.06 22.60
N CYS A 19 -21.98 -42.42 23.88
CA CYS A 19 -21.90 -41.44 24.97
C CYS A 19 -20.55 -40.72 25.04
N VAL A 20 -19.42 -41.41 24.78
CA VAL A 20 -18.09 -40.79 24.76
C VAL A 20 -17.94 -39.83 23.58
N CYS A 21 -18.48 -40.17 22.41
CA CYS A 21 -18.49 -39.28 21.24
C CYS A 21 -19.35 -38.01 21.46
N LEU A 22 -20.51 -38.11 22.12
CA LEU A 22 -21.37 -36.97 22.40
C LEU A 22 -20.77 -35.99 23.42
N VAL A 23 -20.11 -36.50 24.46
CA VAL A 23 -19.41 -35.65 25.45
C VAL A 23 -18.20 -34.96 24.82
N GLY A 24 -17.47 -35.65 23.94
CA GLY A 24 -16.35 -35.06 23.20
C GLY A 24 -16.78 -33.96 22.22
N LEU A 25 -17.90 -34.16 21.49
CA LEU A 25 -18.45 -33.16 20.58
C LEU A 25 -18.98 -31.92 21.32
N ALA A 26 -19.63 -32.12 22.47
CA ALA A 26 -20.10 -31.01 23.31
C ALA A 26 -18.93 -30.17 23.87
N ALA A 27 -17.86 -30.82 24.33
CA ALA A 27 -16.65 -30.12 24.80
C ALA A 27 -15.91 -29.37 23.67
N PHE A 28 -15.90 -29.93 22.46
CA PHE A 28 -15.31 -29.27 21.28
C PHE A 28 -16.11 -28.02 20.87
N LEU A 29 -17.45 -28.11 20.85
CA LEU A 29 -18.31 -26.96 20.54
C LEU A 29 -18.25 -25.87 21.61
N THR A 30 -18.08 -26.19 22.90
CA THR A 30 -17.91 -25.16 23.95
C THR A 30 -16.54 -24.49 23.92
N VAL A 31 -15.49 -25.15 23.45
CA VAL A 31 -14.15 -24.54 23.35
C VAL A 31 -13.99 -23.73 22.06
N PHE A 32 -14.60 -24.14 20.95
CA PHE A 32 -14.41 -23.49 19.64
C PHE A 32 -15.50 -22.50 19.22
N LEU A 33 -16.69 -22.52 19.84
CA LEU A 33 -17.77 -21.55 19.55
C LEU A 33 -18.09 -20.62 20.72
N SER A 34 -17.30 -20.63 21.79
CA SER A 34 -17.41 -19.61 22.83
C SER A 34 -16.78 -18.31 22.34
N PRO A 35 -17.52 -17.20 22.25
CA PRO A 35 -16.92 -15.90 22.02
C PRO A 35 -16.13 -15.54 23.28
N GLU A 36 -14.82 -15.77 23.30
CA GLU A 36 -13.97 -15.23 24.35
C GLU A 36 -13.91 -13.71 24.20
N SER A 37 -14.68 -13.05 25.08
CA SER A 37 -14.42 -11.68 25.50
C SER A 37 -13.03 -11.64 26.14
N PHE A 38 -12.06 -11.11 25.41
CA PHE A 38 -10.75 -10.77 25.97
C PHE A 38 -10.90 -9.48 26.79
N GLU A 39 -11.05 -9.62 28.11
CA GLU A 39 -10.74 -8.54 29.05
C GLU A 39 -9.22 -8.41 29.14
N GLN A 40 -8.70 -7.25 28.75
CA GLN A 40 -7.31 -6.86 28.98
C GLN A 40 -7.28 -5.86 30.13
N GLU A 41 -6.81 -6.27 31.32
CA GLU A 41 -6.42 -5.32 32.38
C GLU A 41 -4.98 -4.81 32.17
N ALA A 42 -4.82 -3.50 32.37
CA ALA A 42 -3.60 -2.72 32.15
C ALA A 42 -2.54 -2.89 33.26
N PRO A 43 -1.33 -2.31 33.05
CA PRO A 43 -1.01 -1.14 33.87
C PRO A 43 -0.35 0.03 33.11
N VAL A 44 -0.77 1.26 33.47
CA VAL A 44 -0.24 2.58 33.07
C VAL A 44 0.76 3.02 34.17
N PRO A 45 1.94 3.64 33.90
CA PRO A 45 2.02 5.05 33.50
C PRO A 45 3.17 5.49 32.56
N GLY A 46 2.89 6.47 31.70
CA GLY A 46 3.91 7.20 30.94
C GLY A 46 3.37 8.01 29.74
N THR A 47 2.66 9.09 30.03
CA THR A 47 2.16 10.17 29.15
C THR A 47 2.94 10.49 27.86
N ALA A 48 2.26 10.42 26.72
CA ALA A 48 2.21 11.49 25.72
C ALA A 48 0.81 11.45 25.07
N SER A 49 0.01 12.49 25.35
CA SER A 49 -1.40 12.59 24.96
C SER A 49 -1.55 12.96 23.49
N TYR A 50 -2.27 12.15 22.72
CA TYR A 50 -2.92 12.61 21.50
C TYR A 50 -4.22 13.27 21.93
N GLY A 51 -4.21 14.60 21.94
CA GLY A 51 -5.33 15.41 22.36
C GLY A 51 -6.53 15.20 21.44
N GLU A 52 -7.67 14.96 22.09
CA GLU A 52 -9.02 15.40 21.76
C GLU A 52 -9.15 16.21 20.46
N SER A 53 -9.88 15.65 19.49
CA SER A 53 -10.34 16.34 18.29
C SER A 53 -11.27 17.49 18.67
N ALA A 54 -10.71 18.70 18.59
CA ALA A 54 -11.51 19.91 18.45
C ALA A 54 -12.36 19.78 17.17
N SER A 55 -13.60 20.24 17.29
CA SER A 55 -14.59 20.39 16.23
C SER A 55 -13.99 20.78 14.88
N LEU A 56 -14.30 20.00 13.85
CA LEU A 56 -14.04 20.30 12.45
C LEU A 56 -14.79 21.60 12.08
N GLU A 57 -14.06 22.69 12.00
CA GLU A 57 -14.42 23.75 11.07
C GLU A 57 -14.04 23.26 9.67
N GLU A 58 -15.04 23.24 8.80
CA GLU A 58 -14.96 22.90 7.39
C GLU A 58 -14.10 23.95 6.67
N ALA A 59 -12.79 23.72 6.58
CA ALA A 59 -11.93 24.42 5.64
C ALA A 59 -11.90 23.63 4.34
N THR A 60 -12.81 23.95 3.42
CA THR A 60 -12.73 23.51 2.02
C THR A 60 -11.52 24.16 1.37
N ALA A 61 -10.34 23.59 1.53
CA ALA A 61 -9.23 23.77 0.61
C ALA A 61 -9.22 22.54 -0.29
N GLY A 62 -10.08 22.53 -1.33
CA GLY A 62 -9.90 21.58 -2.42
C GLY A 62 -8.55 21.89 -3.06
N ALA A 63 -7.77 20.87 -3.45
CA ALA A 63 -6.64 21.17 -4.31
C ALA A 63 -7.20 21.82 -5.58
N ASP A 64 -6.52 22.86 -6.03
CA ASP A 64 -6.79 23.52 -7.29
C ASP A 64 -6.36 22.59 -8.43
N PHE A 65 -7.14 21.53 -8.68
CA PHE A 65 -7.00 20.66 -9.84
C PHE A 65 -7.20 21.51 -11.09
N GLY A 66 -6.14 21.63 -11.90
CA GLY A 66 -6.03 22.60 -12.99
C GLY A 66 -4.86 23.58 -12.81
N SER A 67 -4.25 23.64 -11.62
CA SER A 67 -3.06 24.45 -11.32
C SER A 67 -1.95 24.29 -12.35
N PRO A 68 -1.21 25.36 -12.70
CA PRO A 68 0.00 25.24 -13.50
C PRO A 68 1.02 24.31 -12.81
N LEU A 69 2.07 23.92 -13.55
CA LEU A 69 3.24 23.33 -12.90
C LEU A 69 3.75 24.30 -11.82
N THR A 70 4.15 23.74 -10.67
CA THR A 70 4.69 24.52 -9.56
C THR A 70 5.91 25.34 -10.00
N ASP A 71 6.09 26.53 -9.40
CA ASP A 71 7.22 27.42 -9.67
C ASP A 71 8.46 27.09 -8.82
N VAL A 72 8.34 26.14 -7.89
CA VAL A 72 9.46 25.61 -7.10
C VAL A 72 10.47 24.97 -8.06
N ALA A 73 11.74 25.38 -7.99
CA ALA A 73 12.79 24.79 -8.82
C ALA A 73 13.11 23.36 -8.33
N HIS A 74 12.99 22.38 -9.21
CA HIS A 74 13.17 20.97 -8.88
C HIS A 74 13.74 20.17 -10.06
N GLN A 75 14.36 19.04 -9.72
CA GLN A 75 14.79 18.03 -10.67
C GLN A 75 14.64 16.67 -9.99
N ILE A 76 13.67 15.88 -10.47
CA ILE A 76 13.34 14.57 -9.91
C ILE A 76 13.48 13.52 -11.02
N LEU A 77 14.09 12.38 -10.69
CA LEU A 77 13.96 11.16 -11.47
C LEU A 77 12.76 10.38 -10.94
N PHE A 78 11.66 10.38 -11.68
CA PHE A 78 10.50 9.54 -11.38
C PHE A 78 10.69 8.14 -12.00
N VAL A 79 10.48 7.10 -11.20
CA VAL A 79 10.53 5.71 -11.65
C VAL A 79 9.19 5.06 -11.34
N GLY A 80 8.50 4.52 -12.34
CA GLY A 80 7.13 4.10 -12.13
C GLY A 80 6.47 3.27 -13.21
N ASP A 81 5.19 2.98 -12.99
CA ASP A 81 4.31 2.24 -13.89
C ASP A 81 3.60 3.18 -14.91
N SER A 82 2.48 2.73 -15.49
CA SER A 82 1.67 3.51 -16.44
C SER A 82 1.23 4.87 -15.88
N ARG A 83 1.03 4.99 -14.57
CA ARG A 83 0.62 6.27 -13.97
C ARG A 83 1.78 7.27 -13.96
N THR A 84 3.02 6.82 -13.79
CA THR A 84 4.18 7.71 -13.96
C THR A 84 4.40 8.08 -15.43
N ALA A 85 4.13 7.17 -16.37
CA ALA A 85 4.16 7.49 -17.80
C ALA A 85 3.09 8.51 -18.20
N GLY A 86 1.87 8.39 -17.64
CA GLY A 86 0.79 9.37 -17.78
C GLY A 86 1.16 10.74 -17.21
N MET A 87 1.77 10.76 -16.02
CA MET A 87 2.26 11.99 -15.39
C MET A 87 3.28 12.72 -16.25
N ARG A 88 4.26 11.99 -16.84
CA ARG A 88 5.20 12.56 -17.81
C ARG A 88 4.47 13.23 -18.97
N GLY A 89 3.44 12.59 -19.52
CA GLY A 89 2.64 13.14 -20.62
C GLY A 89 1.94 14.44 -20.23
N ALA A 90 1.29 14.46 -19.06
CA ALA A 90 0.61 15.65 -18.55
C ALA A 90 1.58 16.82 -18.32
N VAL A 91 2.75 16.57 -17.72
CA VAL A 91 3.80 17.58 -17.50
C VAL A 91 4.29 18.15 -18.85
N GLN A 92 4.55 17.27 -19.84
CA GLN A 92 4.96 17.70 -21.18
C GLN A 92 3.88 18.55 -21.88
N ASN A 93 2.60 18.20 -21.73
CA ASN A 93 1.49 18.98 -22.27
C ASN A 93 1.39 20.38 -21.66
N ARG A 94 1.94 20.59 -20.46
CA ARG A 94 2.04 21.90 -19.79
C ARG A 94 3.37 22.63 -20.01
N GLY A 95 4.16 22.21 -21.00
CA GLY A 95 5.42 22.87 -21.38
C GLY A 95 6.68 22.19 -20.84
N GLY A 96 6.53 21.16 -20.01
CA GLY A 96 7.63 20.39 -19.45
C GLY A 96 8.42 21.09 -18.35
N ASP A 97 9.32 20.34 -17.73
CA ASP A 97 10.26 20.78 -16.71
C ASP A 97 11.61 20.03 -16.83
N SER A 98 12.44 20.10 -15.79
CA SER A 98 13.75 19.45 -15.70
C SER A 98 13.71 18.00 -15.18
N CYS A 99 12.53 17.43 -14.92
CA CYS A 99 12.38 16.07 -14.42
C CYS A 99 12.65 15.02 -15.51
N SER A 100 13.04 13.83 -15.06
CA SER A 100 13.32 12.67 -15.90
C SER A 100 12.47 11.48 -15.46
N TYR A 101 12.26 10.51 -16.36
CA TYR A 101 11.30 9.44 -16.14
C TYR A 101 11.83 8.09 -16.65
N ILE A 102 11.85 7.09 -15.77
CA ILE A 102 11.98 5.67 -16.12
C ILE A 102 10.62 5.02 -15.85
N ALA A 103 9.77 4.97 -16.87
CA ALA A 103 8.39 4.53 -16.71
C ALA A 103 7.90 3.69 -17.88
N LYS A 104 7.07 2.69 -17.59
CA LYS A 104 6.52 1.79 -18.59
C LYS A 104 5.11 1.30 -18.25
N ASP A 105 4.25 1.30 -19.27
CA ASP A 105 2.84 1.00 -19.12
C ASP A 105 2.58 -0.47 -18.75
N GLY A 106 1.70 -0.68 -17.77
CA GLY A 106 1.27 -2.02 -17.33
C GLY A 106 2.32 -2.85 -16.60
N GLU A 107 3.45 -2.24 -16.25
CA GLU A 107 4.58 -2.93 -15.62
C GLU A 107 4.57 -2.81 -14.09
N GLY A 108 5.23 -3.77 -13.44
CA GLY A 108 5.35 -3.85 -11.98
C GLY A 108 6.74 -4.29 -11.53
N TYR A 109 6.81 -5.04 -10.43
CA TYR A 109 8.01 -5.45 -9.72
C TYR A 109 9.03 -6.16 -10.62
N TYR A 110 8.59 -7.11 -11.44
CA TYR A 110 9.50 -7.90 -12.28
C TYR A 110 10.20 -7.04 -13.33
N TRP A 111 9.49 -6.12 -13.98
CA TRP A 111 10.10 -5.15 -14.90
C TRP A 111 11.01 -4.16 -14.17
N LEU A 112 10.60 -3.67 -13.00
CA LEU A 112 11.43 -2.82 -12.18
C LEU A 112 12.77 -3.51 -11.89
N ARG A 113 12.74 -4.74 -11.39
CA ARG A 113 13.93 -5.53 -11.06
C ARG A 113 14.79 -5.84 -12.29
N ASP A 114 14.18 -6.34 -13.36
CA ASP A 114 14.90 -6.93 -14.49
C ASP A 114 15.34 -5.89 -15.53
N THR A 115 14.70 -4.72 -15.57
CA THR A 115 14.95 -3.69 -16.59
C THR A 115 15.18 -2.32 -15.98
N ALA A 116 14.19 -1.75 -15.29
CA ALA A 116 14.25 -0.35 -14.84
C ALA A 116 15.40 -0.11 -13.86
N MET A 117 15.75 -1.10 -13.04
CA MET A 117 16.85 -1.02 -12.09
C MET A 117 18.19 -0.78 -12.80
N GLY A 118 18.42 -1.41 -13.96
CA GLY A 118 19.64 -1.18 -14.73
C GLY A 118 19.75 0.27 -15.25
N GLU A 119 18.64 0.84 -15.70
CA GLU A 119 18.56 2.25 -16.13
C GLU A 119 18.75 3.19 -14.94
N LEU A 120 18.08 2.92 -13.82
CA LEU A 120 18.17 3.70 -12.59
C LEU A 120 19.59 3.72 -12.03
N THR A 121 20.25 2.57 -11.92
CA THR A 121 21.63 2.51 -11.44
C THR A 121 22.60 3.18 -12.40
N SER A 122 22.38 3.07 -13.71
CA SER A 122 23.21 3.76 -14.71
C SER A 122 23.07 5.28 -14.62
N PHE A 123 21.86 5.78 -14.32
CA PHE A 123 21.61 7.20 -14.07
C PHE A 123 22.35 7.66 -12.80
N LEU A 124 22.21 6.93 -11.70
CA LEU A 124 22.82 7.24 -10.40
C LEU A 124 24.35 7.18 -10.43
N ASP A 125 24.94 6.28 -11.22
CA ASP A 125 26.40 6.24 -11.40
C ASP A 125 26.93 7.55 -12.03
N GLY A 126 26.12 8.26 -12.83
CA GLY A 126 26.45 9.57 -13.40
C GLY A 126 26.00 10.77 -12.55
N SER A 127 24.97 10.59 -11.71
CA SER A 127 24.37 11.63 -10.86
C SER A 127 24.13 11.07 -9.44
N PRO A 128 25.18 10.90 -8.63
CA PRO A 128 25.11 10.15 -7.38
C PRO A 128 24.28 10.82 -6.27
N ASP A 129 24.02 12.13 -6.39
CA ASP A 129 23.24 12.96 -5.46
C ASP A 129 21.82 13.25 -5.97
N ALA A 130 21.36 12.53 -7.00
CA ALA A 130 20.03 12.74 -7.58
C ALA A 130 18.88 12.51 -6.58
N VAL A 131 17.80 13.25 -6.78
CA VAL A 131 16.51 13.02 -6.09
C VAL A 131 15.68 12.05 -6.92
N VAL A 132 15.26 10.94 -6.31
CA VAL A 132 14.55 9.84 -6.99
C VAL A 132 13.23 9.56 -6.28
N VAL A 133 12.14 9.55 -7.04
CA VAL A 133 10.81 9.13 -6.56
C VAL A 133 10.43 7.81 -7.19
N LEU A 134 10.18 6.81 -6.35
CA LEU A 134 9.72 5.48 -6.73
C LEU A 134 8.20 5.41 -6.57
N ASN A 135 7.47 5.16 -7.68
CA ASN A 135 6.01 5.08 -7.69
C ASN A 135 5.52 3.89 -8.53
N LEU A 136 5.58 2.70 -7.93
CA LEU A 136 5.09 1.44 -8.49
C LEU A 136 4.26 0.67 -7.45
N GLY A 137 3.50 -0.31 -7.93
CA GLY A 137 2.90 -1.37 -7.10
C GLY A 137 1.43 -1.64 -7.39
N VAL A 138 0.73 -0.75 -8.10
CA VAL A 138 -0.72 -0.94 -8.37
C VAL A 138 -1.02 -2.17 -9.22
N ASN A 139 -0.07 -2.59 -10.05
CA ASN A 139 -0.23 -3.75 -10.93
C ASN A 139 0.00 -5.09 -10.20
N ASP A 140 0.62 -5.06 -9.02
CA ASP A 140 1.14 -6.24 -8.33
C ASP A 140 1.37 -6.01 -6.83
N LEU A 141 0.35 -5.51 -6.14
CA LEU A 141 0.37 -5.23 -4.69
C LEU A 141 0.83 -6.42 -3.82
N ALA A 142 0.66 -7.65 -4.30
CA ALA A 142 1.13 -8.85 -3.62
C ALA A 142 2.66 -8.95 -3.48
N GLU A 143 3.42 -8.22 -4.31
CA GLU A 143 4.90 -8.24 -4.32
C GLU A 143 5.52 -7.24 -3.31
N ILE A 144 4.73 -6.71 -2.36
CA ILE A 144 5.16 -5.71 -1.37
C ILE A 144 6.49 -6.05 -0.68
N SER A 145 6.66 -7.29 -0.21
CA SER A 145 7.91 -7.72 0.46
C SER A 145 9.11 -7.67 -0.49
N ALA A 146 8.90 -7.97 -1.77
CA ALA A 146 9.94 -7.96 -2.78
C ALA A 146 10.35 -6.53 -3.15
N TYR A 147 9.37 -5.62 -3.28
CA TYR A 147 9.62 -4.19 -3.44
C TYR A 147 10.44 -3.62 -2.28
N ILE A 148 10.03 -3.88 -1.02
CA ILE A 148 10.74 -3.39 0.16
C ILE A 148 12.20 -3.86 0.16
N SER A 149 12.45 -5.14 -0.08
CA SER A 149 13.80 -5.68 -0.15
C SER A 149 14.64 -5.01 -1.23
N LEU A 150 14.06 -4.83 -2.43
CA LEU A 150 14.76 -4.22 -3.56
C LEU A 150 15.12 -2.75 -3.29
N TYR A 151 14.21 -1.99 -2.66
CA TYR A 151 14.45 -0.59 -2.32
C TYR A 151 15.47 -0.44 -1.20
N GLN A 152 15.46 -1.30 -0.18
CA GLN A 152 16.48 -1.31 0.87
C GLN A 152 17.89 -1.55 0.30
N ASP A 153 18.01 -2.51 -0.62
CA ASP A 153 19.28 -2.78 -1.33
C ASP A 153 19.74 -1.58 -2.17
N LEU A 154 18.81 -0.96 -2.90
CA LEU A 154 19.07 0.24 -3.70
C LEU A 154 19.57 1.40 -2.84
N PHE A 155 18.86 1.70 -1.74
CA PHE A 155 19.19 2.84 -0.86
C PHE A 155 20.54 2.62 -0.20
N SER A 156 20.83 1.38 0.21
CA SER A 156 22.12 1.01 0.80
C SER A 156 23.27 1.13 -0.19
N ARG A 157 23.02 0.84 -1.48
CA ARG A 157 24.02 0.92 -2.54
C ARG A 157 24.31 2.35 -2.99
N TYR A 158 23.32 3.24 -2.92
CA TYR A 158 23.43 4.64 -3.36
C TYR A 158 23.10 5.62 -2.22
N PRO A 159 23.88 5.65 -1.13
CA PRO A 159 23.57 6.44 0.06
C PRO A 159 23.72 7.97 -0.13
N GLN A 160 24.19 8.42 -1.29
CA GLN A 160 24.25 9.86 -1.63
C GLN A 160 22.99 10.35 -2.33
N ALA A 161 22.21 9.44 -2.92
CA ALA A 161 20.97 9.80 -3.59
C ALA A 161 19.87 10.04 -2.55
N SER A 162 18.96 10.96 -2.86
CA SER A 162 17.81 11.25 -2.03
C SER A 162 16.61 10.48 -2.57
N PHE A 163 16.35 9.32 -1.98
CA PHE A 163 15.22 8.48 -2.39
C PHE A 163 13.93 8.84 -1.65
N SER A 164 12.82 8.70 -2.35
CA SER A 164 11.48 8.79 -1.79
C SER A 164 10.59 7.72 -2.40
N VAL A 165 9.83 7.02 -1.55
CA VAL A 165 8.83 6.04 -1.95
C VAL A 165 7.47 6.72 -1.90
N MET A 166 6.88 6.99 -3.06
CA MET A 166 5.54 7.53 -3.13
C MET A 166 4.54 6.39 -2.95
N SER A 167 3.52 6.64 -2.14
CA SER A 167 2.36 5.76 -2.00
C SER A 167 1.81 5.30 -3.35
N VAL A 168 1.28 4.07 -3.40
CA VAL A 168 0.36 3.72 -4.47
C VAL A 168 -0.89 4.59 -4.28
N ASN A 169 -1.20 5.39 -5.29
CA ASN A 169 -2.28 6.37 -5.22
C ASN A 169 -3.67 5.74 -5.44
N PRO A 170 -4.76 6.41 -5.01
CA PRO A 170 -6.10 5.83 -4.97
C PRO A 170 -6.66 5.55 -6.37
N VAL A 171 -7.65 4.66 -6.42
CA VAL A 171 -8.38 4.29 -7.65
C VAL A 171 -9.88 4.52 -7.46
N ASP A 172 -10.61 4.74 -8.54
CA ASP A 172 -12.08 4.85 -8.46
C ASP A 172 -12.75 3.47 -8.36
N GLU A 173 -14.01 3.47 -7.92
CA GLU A 173 -14.81 2.25 -7.84
C GLU A 173 -14.87 1.51 -9.19
N GLY A 174 -14.74 0.18 -9.13
CA GLY A 174 -14.76 -0.68 -10.31
C GLY A 174 -13.37 -0.96 -10.92
N CYS A 175 -12.30 -0.36 -10.38
CA CYS A 175 -10.94 -0.75 -10.70
C CYS A 175 -10.67 -2.24 -10.34
N SER A 176 -9.70 -2.86 -11.01
CA SER A 176 -9.30 -4.25 -10.74
C SER A 176 -8.61 -4.45 -9.39
N VAL A 177 -8.12 -3.36 -8.78
CA VAL A 177 -7.56 -3.33 -7.44
C VAL A 177 -8.43 -2.44 -6.55
N SER A 178 -8.47 -2.73 -5.25
CA SER A 178 -9.23 -1.93 -4.29
C SER A 178 -8.36 -0.96 -3.50
N ASN A 179 -8.94 0.16 -3.07
CA ASN A 179 -8.28 1.10 -2.16
C ASN A 179 -7.87 0.44 -0.82
N ALA A 180 -8.62 -0.56 -0.34
CA ALA A 180 -8.25 -1.31 0.86
C ALA A 180 -6.95 -2.13 0.68
N GLU A 181 -6.74 -2.74 -0.49
CA GLU A 181 -5.49 -3.44 -0.81
C GLU A 181 -4.33 -2.46 -0.97
N ILE A 182 -4.60 -1.31 -1.59
CA ILE A 182 -3.63 -0.21 -1.73
C ILE A 182 -3.21 0.32 -0.36
N GLU A 183 -4.15 0.56 0.55
CA GLU A 183 -3.86 1.01 1.92
C GLU A 183 -3.00 0.00 2.69
N ALA A 184 -3.28 -1.30 2.55
CA ALA A 184 -2.48 -2.36 3.17
C ALA A 184 -1.04 -2.44 2.61
N PHE A 185 -0.87 -2.20 1.31
CA PHE A 185 0.44 -2.07 0.68
C PHE A 185 1.18 -0.84 1.20
N ASN A 186 0.49 0.31 1.20
CA ASN A 186 1.03 1.60 1.61
C ASN A 186 1.46 1.60 3.09
N GLN A 187 0.69 0.98 3.98
CA GLN A 187 1.04 0.86 5.39
C GLN A 187 2.38 0.12 5.58
N GLN A 188 2.62 -0.95 4.82
CA GLN A 188 3.87 -1.70 4.88
C GLN A 188 5.04 -0.89 4.29
N MET A 189 4.82 -0.19 3.17
CA MET A 189 5.83 0.71 2.60
C MET A 189 6.21 1.83 3.58
N ALA A 190 5.23 2.54 4.15
CA ALA A 190 5.45 3.61 5.10
C ALA A 190 6.19 3.10 6.35
N SER A 191 5.87 1.90 6.83
CA SER A 191 6.55 1.28 7.96
C SER A 191 8.01 0.91 7.64
N ALA A 192 8.30 0.51 6.40
CA ALA A 192 9.64 0.15 5.96
C ALA A 192 10.53 1.37 5.64
N PHE A 193 9.93 2.49 5.24
CA PHE A 193 10.62 3.70 4.80
C PHE A 193 10.08 4.98 5.47
N PRO A 194 10.00 5.06 6.81
CA PRO A 194 9.30 6.14 7.50
C PRO A 194 9.85 7.54 7.20
N ASP A 195 11.16 7.64 6.97
CA ASP A 195 11.83 8.92 6.68
C ASP A 195 11.87 9.26 5.17
N ASN A 196 11.44 8.32 4.31
CA ASN A 196 11.48 8.45 2.85
C ASN A 196 10.10 8.30 2.21
N TYR A 197 9.03 8.26 2.99
CA TYR A 197 7.69 8.00 2.47
C TYR A 197 6.96 9.29 2.06
N LEU A 198 6.41 9.32 0.86
CA LEU A 198 5.54 10.40 0.37
C LEU A 198 4.11 9.91 0.32
N ASP A 199 3.28 10.38 1.25
CA ASP A 199 1.86 10.00 1.36
C ASP A 199 0.98 10.78 0.37
N CYS A 200 1.21 10.53 -0.92
CA CYS A 200 0.43 11.13 -1.99
C CYS A 200 -1.02 10.56 -2.02
N TYR A 201 -1.23 9.36 -1.49
CA TYR A 201 -2.54 8.74 -1.36
C TYR A 201 -3.42 9.60 -0.45
N GLN A 202 -2.96 9.91 0.77
CA GLN A 202 -3.71 10.77 1.68
C GLN A 202 -3.88 12.18 1.12
N TYR A 203 -2.87 12.72 0.42
CA TYR A 203 -2.99 13.99 -0.28
C TYR A 203 -4.17 13.99 -1.28
N LEU A 204 -4.26 12.99 -2.16
CA LEU A 204 -5.35 12.89 -3.13
C LEU A 204 -6.70 12.61 -2.47
N MET A 205 -6.75 11.77 -1.44
CA MET A 205 -7.99 11.52 -0.70
C MET A 205 -8.52 12.79 -0.01
N THR A 206 -7.62 13.66 0.47
CA THR A 206 -7.99 14.91 1.14
C THR A 206 -8.46 15.97 0.16
N ASN A 207 -7.80 16.05 -0.99
CA ASN A 207 -7.99 17.15 -1.93
C ASN A 207 -8.97 16.84 -3.06
N GLY A 208 -9.28 15.56 -3.28
CA GLY A 208 -9.99 15.05 -4.45
C GLY A 208 -9.03 14.47 -5.49
N TYR A 209 -9.54 13.72 -6.46
CA TYR A 209 -8.82 13.30 -7.67
C TYR A 209 -9.85 12.84 -8.71
N GLU A 210 -9.43 12.73 -9.97
CA GLU A 210 -10.27 12.21 -11.05
C GLU A 210 -9.52 11.18 -11.88
N THR A 211 -10.22 10.11 -12.29
CA THR A 211 -9.70 9.10 -13.22
C THR A 211 -10.44 9.12 -14.56
N VAL A 212 -9.79 8.61 -15.60
CA VAL A 212 -10.36 8.44 -16.95
C VAL A 212 -10.97 7.05 -17.11
N ASP A 213 -10.37 6.05 -16.49
CA ASP A 213 -10.72 4.64 -16.66
C ASP A 213 -10.69 3.84 -15.34
N THR A 214 -11.01 4.51 -14.23
CA THR A 214 -10.94 4.01 -12.85
C THR A 214 -9.53 3.83 -12.27
N LEU A 215 -8.48 3.87 -13.11
CA LEU A 215 -7.09 3.66 -12.69
C LEU A 215 -6.18 4.83 -13.05
N HIS A 216 -6.22 5.26 -14.31
CA HIS A 216 -5.38 6.33 -14.82
C HIS A 216 -6.03 7.69 -14.60
N TYR A 217 -5.21 8.66 -14.25
CA TYR A 217 -5.67 9.97 -13.81
C TYR A 217 -5.96 10.91 -14.98
N THR A 218 -6.78 11.94 -14.73
CA THR A 218 -6.85 13.09 -15.64
C THR A 218 -5.53 13.86 -15.65
N GLU A 219 -5.30 14.71 -16.66
CA GLU A 219 -4.10 15.55 -16.70
C GLU A 219 -3.95 16.40 -15.44
N ASP A 220 -5.04 16.99 -14.97
CA ASP A 220 -5.04 17.85 -13.78
C ASP A 220 -4.64 17.09 -12.51
N THR A 221 -5.12 15.86 -12.37
CA THR A 221 -4.73 14.99 -11.26
C THR A 221 -3.27 14.58 -11.34
N TYR A 222 -2.76 14.27 -12.54
CA TYR A 222 -1.34 14.00 -12.73
C TYR A 222 -0.45 15.21 -12.35
N ILE A 223 -0.87 16.42 -12.69
CA ILE A 223 -0.15 17.64 -12.31
C ILE A 223 -0.20 17.86 -10.81
N ALA A 224 -1.31 17.56 -10.14
CA ALA A 224 -1.40 17.63 -8.69
C ALA A 224 -0.43 16.66 -8.00
N ILE A 225 -0.30 15.42 -8.50
CA ILE A 225 0.66 14.43 -8.00
C ILE A 225 2.10 14.92 -8.19
N HIS A 226 2.39 15.45 -9.37
CA HIS A 226 3.69 15.99 -9.70
C HIS A 226 4.08 17.16 -8.78
N ASN A 227 3.20 18.15 -8.66
CA ASN A 227 3.40 19.32 -7.80
C ASN A 227 3.52 18.90 -6.33
N PHE A 228 2.72 17.95 -5.86
CA PHE A 228 2.87 17.41 -4.51
C PHE A 228 4.29 16.89 -4.25
N ALA A 229 4.86 16.09 -5.16
CA ALA A 229 6.22 15.59 -5.01
C ALA A 229 7.26 16.73 -5.03
N ALA A 230 7.17 17.63 -6.01
CA ALA A 230 8.10 18.76 -6.14
C ALA A 230 8.06 19.68 -4.92
N GLU A 231 6.87 20.06 -4.47
CA GLU A 231 6.70 20.95 -3.32
C GLU A 231 7.08 20.29 -2.00
N THR A 232 6.82 18.99 -1.83
CA THR A 232 7.19 18.29 -0.60
C THR A 232 8.70 18.12 -0.47
N LEU A 233 9.41 17.93 -1.60
CA LEU A 233 10.85 17.63 -1.60
C LEU A 233 11.75 18.86 -1.71
N PHE A 234 11.27 19.97 -2.29
CA PHE A 234 12.11 21.13 -2.63
C PHE A 234 11.64 22.47 -2.05
N ARG A 235 10.53 22.50 -1.29
CA ARG A 235 10.07 23.71 -0.57
C ARG A 235 10.62 23.74 0.86
#